data_AF-A0A7C4QMP2-F1
#
_entry.id   AF-A0A7C4QMP2-F1
#
_cell.length_a   1.000
_cell.length_b   1.000
_cell.length_c   1.000
_cell.angle_alpha   90.00
_cell.angle_beta   90.00
_cell.angle_gamma   90.00
#
_symmetry.space_group_name_H-M   'P 1'
#
loop_
_entity.id
_entity.type
_entity.pdbx_description
1 polymer ?
#
loop_
_entity_poly.entity_id
_entity_poly.type
_entity_poly.pdbx_seq_one_letter_code
_entity_poly.pdbx_strand_id
1 'polypeptide(L)' 'MAKSLEQKRQVKLALAAKYARLADLAGSVPKQKTFLFHSRRFRNQAAAIAQKIAERQGSARS' A
#
# COMPACT_ATOMS: atom_id res chain seq x y z
N MET A 1 0.94 -19.97 -1.00
CA MET A 1 1.75 -18.75 -0.78
C MET A 1 1.21 -17.49 -1.47
N ALA A 2 0.72 -17.54 -2.72
CA ALA A 2 0.18 -16.35 -3.42
C ALA A 2 -0.96 -15.62 -2.66
N LYS A 3 -1.88 -16.38 -2.03
CA LYS A 3 -2.93 -15.83 -1.16
C LYS A 3 -2.41 -14.94 -0.03
N SER A 4 -1.24 -15.24 0.53
CA SER A 4 -0.63 -14.45 1.61
C SER A 4 -0.02 -13.14 1.12
N LEU A 5 0.53 -13.11 -0.11
CA LEU A 5 1.01 -11.87 -0.71
C LEU A 5 -0.15 -10.94 -1.08
N GLU A 6 -1.23 -11.48 -1.66
CA GLU A 6 -2.40 -10.67 -1.99
C GLU A 6 -3.07 -10.10 -0.73
N GLN A 7 -3.18 -10.90 0.33
CA GLN A 7 -3.68 -10.42 1.62
C GLN A 7 -2.78 -9.32 2.21
N LYS A 8 -1.45 -9.46 2.12
CA LYS A 8 -0.52 -8.40 2.52
C LYS A 8 -0.71 -7.14 1.68
N ARG A 9 -0.90 -7.26 0.36
CA ARG A 9 -1.18 -6.12 -0.52
C ARG A 9 -2.46 -5.38 -0.11
N GLN A 10 -3.55 -6.12 0.14
CA GLN A 10 -4.83 -5.60 0.62
C GLN A 10 -4.66 -4.80 1.91
N VAL A 11 -3.93 -5.34 2.90
CA VAL A 11 -3.64 -4.63 4.16
C VAL A 11 -2.89 -3.33 3.91
N LYS A 12 -1.90 -3.32 3.00
CA LYS A 12 -1.16 -2.09 2.66
C LYS A 12 -2.05 -1.04 1.99
N LEU A 13 -2.95 -1.45 1.10
CA LEU A 13 -3.92 -0.54 0.49
C LEU A 13 -4.90 0.03 1.54
N ALA A 14 -5.39 -0.79 2.46
CA ALA A 14 -6.25 -0.34 3.55
C ALA A 14 -5.55 0.67 4.46
N LEU A 15 -4.28 0.43 4.81
CA LEU A 15 -3.46 1.38 5.56
C LEU A 15 -3.26 2.68 4.77
N ALA A 16 -2.95 2.60 3.48
CA ALA A 16 -2.80 3.78 2.64
C ALA A 16 -4.07 4.64 2.61
N ALA A 17 -5.24 4.00 2.50
CA ALA A 17 -6.54 4.68 2.53
C ALA A 17 -6.83 5.30 3.91
N LYS A 18 -6.53 4.59 5.00
CA LYS A 18 -6.64 5.12 6.37
C LYS A 18 -5.81 6.40 6.53
N TYR A 19 -4.55 6.38 6.13
CA TYR A 19 -3.67 7.54 6.24
C TYR A 19 -4.06 8.68 5.29
N ALA A 20 -4.65 8.40 4.13
CA ALA A 20 -5.22 9.44 3.28
C ALA A 20 -6.37 10.16 4.00
N ARG A 21 -7.33 9.41 4.59
CA ARG A 21 -8.42 10.00 5.37
C ARG A 21 -7.91 10.80 6.58
N LEU A 22 -6.89 10.31 7.27
CA LEU A 22 -6.27 11.06 8.37
C LEU A 22 -5.60 12.35 7.90
N ALA A 23 -5.05 12.38 6.68
CA ALA A 23 -4.52 13.60 6.09
C ALA A 23 -5.64 14.61 5.80
N ASP A 24 -6.79 14.15 5.30
CA ASP A 24 -7.94 15.02 5.03
C ASP A 24 -8.52 15.61 6.33
N LEU A 25 -8.47 14.85 7.42
CA LEU A 25 -8.93 15.28 8.76
C LEU A 25 -7.86 16.03 9.57
N ALA A 26 -6.66 16.23 9.02
CA ALA A 26 -5.57 16.83 9.78
C ALA A 26 -5.80 18.33 9.98
N GLY A 27 -5.96 18.76 11.23
CA GLY A 27 -6.08 20.18 11.60
C GLY A 27 -4.78 21.00 11.48
N SER A 28 -3.69 20.43 10.96
CA SER A 28 -2.46 21.18 10.70
C SER A 28 -1.67 20.63 9.51
N VAL A 29 -1.02 21.54 8.77
CA VAL A 29 -0.20 21.22 7.59
C VAL A 29 0.91 20.21 7.90
N PRO A 30 1.67 20.30 9.03
CA PRO A 30 2.68 19.29 9.34
C PRO A 30 2.08 17.88 9.51
N LYS A 31 0.95 17.75 10.22
CA LYS A 31 0.27 16.46 10.39
C LYS A 31 -0.24 15.91 9.06
N GLN A 32 -0.84 16.77 8.23
CA GLN A 32 -1.30 16.41 6.89
C GLN A 32 -0.16 15.83 6.06
N LYS A 33 1.00 16.51 6.00
CA LYS A 33 2.18 16.04 5.26
C LYS A 33 2.68 14.69 5.78
N THR A 34 2.73 14.49 7.10
CA THR A 34 3.11 13.21 7.71
C THR A 34 2.16 12.08 7.30
N PHE A 35 0.85 12.31 7.37
CA PHE A 35 -0.14 11.31 6.97
C PHE A 35 -0.09 11.02 5.46
N LEU A 36 0.09 12.04 4.62
CA LEU A 36 0.29 11.84 3.17
C LEU A 36 1.56 11.05 2.87
N PHE A 37 2.66 11.30 3.60
CA PHE A 37 3.88 10.51 3.49
C PHE A 37 3.62 9.03 3.79
N HIS A 38 2.93 8.72 4.89
CA HIS A 38 2.57 7.34 5.23
C HIS A 38 1.64 6.72 4.18
N SER A 39 0.64 7.45 3.71
CA SER A 39 -0.26 6.99 2.65
C SER A 39 0.52 6.60 1.39
N ARG A 40 1.42 7.48 0.91
CA ARG A 40 2.30 7.22 -0.25
C ARG A 40 3.20 6.02 -0.01
N ARG A 41 3.84 5.92 1.16
CA ARG A 41 4.71 4.80 1.53
C ARG A 41 3.97 3.46 1.43
N PHE A 42 2.75 3.37 1.96
CA PHE A 42 1.97 2.13 1.90
C PHE A 42 1.48 1.80 0.49
N ARG A 43 1.15 2.79 -0.35
CA ARG A 43 0.87 2.56 -1.79
C ARG A 43 2.08 1.97 -2.52
N ASN A 44 3.26 2.52 -2.28
CA ASN A 44 4.49 2.01 -2.89
C ASN A 44 4.79 0.57 -2.44
N GLN A 45 4.57 0.25 -1.16
CA GLN A 45 4.69 -1.13 -0.66
C GLN A 45 3.66 -2.07 -1.31
N ALA A 46 2.42 -1.64 -1.50
CA ALA A 46 1.40 -2.43 -2.18
C ALA A 46 1.77 -2.68 -3.66
N ALA A 47 2.32 -1.67 -4.35
CA ALA A 47 2.80 -1.79 -5.72
C ALA A 47 3.95 -2.80 -5.84
N ALA A 48 4.94 -2.73 -4.95
CA ALA A 48 6.04 -3.70 -4.92
C ALA A 48 5.56 -5.14 -4.64
N ILE A 49 4.54 -5.31 -3.80
CA ILE A 49 3.93 -6.63 -3.58
C ILE A 49 3.19 -7.10 -4.84
N ALA A 50 2.47 -6.21 -5.53
CA ALA A 50 1.79 -6.55 -6.77
C ALA A 50 2.77 -7.01 -7.86
N GLN A 51 3.93 -6.35 -7.99
CA GLN A 51 5.01 -6.78 -8.89
C GLN A 51 5.49 -8.20 -8.54
N LYS A 52 5.76 -8.49 -7.26
CA LYS A 52 6.16 -9.85 -6.83
C LYS A 52 5.10 -10.91 -7.10
N ILE A 53 3.82 -10.56 -7.03
CA ILE A 53 2.73 -11.48 -7.38
C ILE A 53 2.76 -11.75 -8.89
N ALA A 54 2.90 -10.71 -9.70
CA ALA A 54 2.95 -10.82 -11.16
C ALA A 54 4.17 -11.64 -11.63
N GLU A 55 5.36 -11.38 -11.08
CA GLU A 55 6.59 -12.15 -11.36
C GLU A 55 6.40 -13.65 -11.07
N ARG A 56 5.78 -13.98 -9.94
CA ARG A 56 5.50 -15.38 -9.57
C ARG A 56 4.46 -16.05 -10.45
N GLN A 57 3.48 -15.31 -10.95
CA GLN A 57 2.47 -15.83 -11.86
C GLN A 57 3.03 -16.00 -13.29
N GLY A 58 3.91 -15.10 -13.72
CA GLY A 58 4.63 -15.20 -15.00
C GLY A 58 5.62 -16.35 -15.00
N SER A 59 6.41 -16.50 -13.93
CA SER A 59 7.36 -17.60 -13.76
C SER A 59 6.70 -18.98 -13.60
N ALA A 60 5.41 -19.06 -13.26
CA ALA A 60 4.66 -20.31 -13.19
C ALA A 60 4.02 -20.72 -14.54
N ARG A 61 4.10 -19.85 -15.56
CA ARG A 61 3.53 -20.08 -16.91
C ARG A 61 4.60 -20.36 -17.97
N SER A 62 5.88 -20.32 -17.60
CA SER A 62 7.07 -20.63 -18.40
C SER A 62 7.71 -21.90 -17.91
#